data_AF-A0A934VB87-F1
#
_entry.id   AF-A0A934VB87-F1
#
_cell.length_a   1.000
_cell.length_b   1.000
_cell.length_c   1.000
_cell.angle_alpha   90.00
_cell.angle_beta   90.00
_cell.angle_gamma   90.00
#
_symmetry.space_group_name_H-M   'P 1'
#
loop_
_entity.id
_entity.type
_entity.pdbx_description
1 polymer ?
#
loop_
_entity_poly.entity_id
_entity_poly.type
_entity_poly.pdbx_seq_one_letter_code
_entity_poly.pdbx_strand_id
1 'polypeptide(L)'
;MNRCGKTCVVLAVMLGVIGWRARPLAGIFDGGNLRTSEDFASLDSMVPPRMAPAAAYEGLSHPTWDGVRLCFEVLFKPRRIIHGHAFEFATAKNGAVGEIAALLTDRSSYRRWGGEKPCGVFHANRYFRWTDGSGSWEVLLGEGCGEALLFHGGRSLRCDVSPDAVLAILELEKSGIRPAVLTASR
;
A
#
# COMPACT_ATOMS: atom_id res chain seq x y z
N MET A 1 11.62 -44.27 -16.27
CA MET A 1 11.79 -43.00 -15.51
C MET A 1 11.66 -43.31 -14.02
N ASN A 2 12.78 -43.27 -13.29
CA ASN A 2 12.87 -43.68 -11.88
C ASN A 2 12.00 -42.78 -10.99
N ARG A 3 11.31 -43.36 -10.00
CA ARG A 3 10.45 -42.62 -9.04
C ARG A 3 11.18 -41.43 -8.41
N CYS A 4 12.50 -41.56 -8.18
CA CYS A 4 13.37 -40.50 -7.67
C CYS A 4 13.35 -39.21 -8.54
N GLY A 5 13.40 -39.36 -9.87
CA GLY A 5 13.44 -38.19 -10.78
C GLY A 5 12.14 -37.38 -10.77
N LYS A 6 10.99 -38.03 -10.62
CA LYS A 6 9.69 -37.33 -10.55
C LYS A 6 9.54 -36.54 -9.25
N THR A 7 9.98 -37.10 -8.12
CA THR A 7 9.92 -36.42 -6.82
C THR A 7 10.78 -35.16 -6.79
N CYS A 8 12.00 -35.22 -7.33
CA CYS A 8 12.89 -34.05 -7.37
C CYS A 8 12.30 -32.90 -8.19
N VAL A 9 11.68 -33.20 -9.35
CA VAL A 9 11.04 -32.17 -10.19
C VAL A 9 9.87 -31.51 -9.46
N VAL A 10 9.00 -32.31 -8.81
CA VAL A 10 7.86 -31.76 -8.07
C VAL A 10 8.31 -30.86 -6.92
N LEU A 11 9.33 -31.29 -6.15
CA LEU A 11 9.90 -30.47 -5.08
C LEU A 11 10.50 -29.16 -5.61
N ALA A 12 11.26 -29.22 -6.71
CA ALA A 12 11.84 -28.02 -7.32
C ALA A 12 10.77 -27.03 -7.77
N VAL A 13 9.68 -27.52 -8.38
CA VAL A 13 8.54 -26.67 -8.78
C VAL A 13 7.86 -26.06 -7.57
N MET A 14 7.60 -26.84 -6.51
CA MET A 14 6.97 -26.32 -5.28
C MET A 14 7.84 -25.25 -4.62
N LEU A 15 9.15 -25.48 -4.49
CA LEU A 15 10.08 -24.49 -3.94
C LEU A 15 10.16 -23.24 -4.81
N GLY A 16 10.14 -23.39 -6.14
CA GLY A 16 10.07 -22.27 -7.07
C GLY A 16 8.81 -21.42 -6.89
N VAL A 17 7.65 -22.06 -6.73
CA VAL A 17 6.37 -21.37 -6.46
C VAL A 17 6.40 -20.68 -5.10
N ILE A 18 6.89 -21.34 -4.05
CA ILE A 18 7.03 -20.74 -2.72
C ILE A 18 7.95 -19.54 -2.75
N GLY A 19 9.13 -19.65 -3.37
CA GLY A 19 10.09 -18.55 -3.52
C GLY A 19 9.51 -17.38 -4.29
N TRP A 20 8.82 -17.65 -5.41
CA TRP A 20 8.12 -16.61 -6.17
C TRP A 20 7.03 -15.93 -5.35
N ARG A 21 6.24 -16.71 -4.59
CA ARG A 21 5.19 -16.17 -3.71
C ARG A 21 5.78 -15.35 -2.57
N ALA A 22 6.90 -15.77 -1.98
CA ALA A 22 7.55 -15.10 -0.85
C ALA A 22 8.35 -13.86 -1.24
N ARG A 23 8.64 -13.64 -2.53
CA ARG A 23 9.40 -12.48 -3.04
C ARG A 23 8.98 -11.11 -2.45
N PRO A 24 7.69 -10.78 -2.26
CA PRO A 24 7.29 -9.50 -1.66
C PRO A 24 7.80 -9.31 -0.23
N LEU A 25 7.99 -10.40 0.53
CA LEU A 25 8.59 -10.30 1.87
C LEU A 25 10.02 -9.78 1.80
N ALA A 26 10.79 -10.15 0.79
CA ALA A 26 12.15 -9.64 0.61
C ALA A 26 12.15 -8.11 0.47
N GLY A 27 11.24 -7.55 -0.35
CA GLY A 27 11.10 -6.10 -0.55
C GLY A 27 10.71 -5.33 0.72
N ILE A 28 9.95 -5.95 1.62
CA ILE A 28 9.59 -5.38 2.93
C ILE A 28 10.82 -5.27 3.83
N PHE A 29 11.72 -6.27 3.77
CA PHE A 29 12.89 -6.33 4.66
C PHE A 29 14.16 -5.66 4.10
N ASP A 30 14.36 -5.66 2.77
CA ASP A 30 15.55 -5.08 2.14
C ASP A 30 15.43 -3.55 1.94
N GLY A 31 14.21 -3.01 2.07
CA GLY A 31 13.91 -1.59 1.87
C GLY A 31 14.22 -1.10 0.46
N GLY A 32 14.37 -2.00 -0.52
CA GLY A 32 14.77 -1.67 -1.89
C GLY A 32 13.80 -0.69 -2.55
N ASN A 33 12.50 -0.81 -2.24
CA ASN A 33 11.45 0.06 -2.77
C ASN A 33 11.51 1.50 -2.21
N LEU A 34 12.33 1.75 -1.17
CA LEU A 34 12.46 3.05 -0.51
C LEU A 34 13.68 3.85 -1.00
N ARG A 35 14.56 3.24 -1.82
CA ARG A 35 15.89 3.79 -2.13
C ARG A 35 15.90 4.90 -3.18
N THR A 36 14.87 5.03 -4.00
CA THR A 36 14.81 5.99 -5.12
C THR A 36 13.81 7.12 -4.87
N SER A 37 13.86 7.73 -3.69
CA SER A 37 13.02 8.88 -3.37
C SER A 37 13.59 10.17 -3.94
N GLU A 38 12.72 10.93 -4.60
CA GLU A 38 12.93 12.32 -5.01
C GLU A 38 13.04 13.26 -3.81
N ASP A 39 13.49 14.50 -4.06
CA ASP A 39 13.45 15.59 -3.08
C ASP A 39 12.00 16.03 -2.84
N PHE A 40 11.68 16.37 -1.59
CA PHE A 40 10.38 16.91 -1.20
C PHE A 40 10.00 18.22 -1.93
N ALA A 41 10.96 18.95 -2.48
CA ALA A 41 10.71 20.09 -3.38
C ALA A 41 9.89 19.70 -4.62
N SER A 42 9.85 18.42 -4.99
CA SER A 42 9.04 17.91 -6.11
C SER A 42 7.59 17.59 -5.75
N LEU A 43 7.18 17.77 -4.48
CA LEU A 43 5.89 17.31 -3.97
C LEU A 43 4.70 17.78 -4.81
N ASP A 44 4.68 19.04 -5.26
CA ASP A 44 3.53 19.58 -6.00
C ASP A 44 3.27 18.82 -7.32
N SER A 45 4.31 18.20 -7.91
CA SER A 45 4.17 17.33 -9.09
C SER A 45 3.77 15.87 -8.76
N MET A 46 3.85 15.49 -7.48
CA MET A 46 3.62 14.13 -6.99
C MET A 46 2.26 13.97 -6.30
N VAL A 47 1.66 15.06 -5.81
CA VAL A 47 0.34 15.04 -5.16
C VAL A 47 -0.73 14.61 -6.17
N PRO A 48 -1.60 13.65 -5.82
CA PRO A 48 -2.68 13.22 -6.72
C PRO A 48 -3.69 14.34 -7.01
N PRO A 49 -4.34 14.33 -8.19
CA PRO A 49 -5.36 15.31 -8.53
C PRO A 49 -6.58 15.18 -7.60
N ARG A 50 -7.25 16.31 -7.32
CA ARG A 50 -8.45 16.39 -6.47
C ARG A 50 -9.68 15.73 -7.12
N MET A 51 -9.70 14.41 -7.11
CA MET A 51 -10.79 13.58 -7.62
C MET A 51 -10.86 12.24 -6.88
N ALA A 52 -11.91 11.47 -7.15
CA ALA A 52 -12.03 10.13 -6.59
C ALA A 52 -10.93 9.19 -7.14
N PRO A 53 -10.39 8.28 -6.31
CA PRO A 53 -9.38 7.33 -6.77
C PRO A 53 -10.04 6.30 -7.71
N ALA A 54 -9.35 5.97 -8.79
CA ALA A 54 -9.72 4.91 -9.72
C ALA A 54 -9.52 3.50 -9.13
N ALA A 55 -8.66 3.35 -8.12
CA ALA A 55 -8.52 2.12 -7.35
C ALA A 55 -8.08 2.41 -5.91
N ALA A 56 -8.53 1.57 -4.98
CA ALA A 56 -8.03 1.53 -3.61
C ALA A 56 -7.93 0.07 -3.16
N TYR A 57 -6.82 -0.30 -2.51
CA TYR A 57 -6.61 -1.65 -1.99
C TYR A 57 -6.11 -1.59 -0.54
N GLU A 58 -6.49 -2.60 0.24
CA GLU A 58 -6.01 -2.80 1.60
C GLU A 58 -4.73 -3.64 1.58
N GLY A 59 -3.78 -3.29 2.45
CA GLY A 59 -2.55 -4.03 2.67
C GLY A 59 -2.82 -5.38 3.34
N LEU A 60 -1.82 -6.26 3.31
CA LEU A 60 -1.85 -7.50 4.09
C LEU A 60 -1.52 -7.24 5.56
N SER A 61 -1.62 -8.28 6.40
CA SER A 61 -1.35 -8.18 7.83
C SER A 61 0.06 -7.68 8.14
N HIS A 62 0.23 -6.97 9.27
CA HIS A 62 1.50 -6.36 9.63
C HIS A 62 2.57 -7.43 9.99
N PRO A 63 3.82 -7.34 9.47
CA PRO A 63 4.84 -8.36 9.73
C PRO A 63 5.22 -8.49 11.20
N THR A 64 5.29 -7.36 11.92
CA THR A 64 5.69 -7.33 13.34
C THR A 64 4.62 -7.86 14.30
N TRP A 65 3.33 -7.63 14.01
CA TRP A 65 2.24 -7.94 14.93
C TRP A 65 1.52 -9.25 14.57
N ASP A 66 1.46 -9.56 13.28
CA ASP A 66 0.64 -10.63 12.71
C ASP A 66 1.46 -11.52 11.77
N GLY A 67 2.75 -11.73 12.05
CA GLY A 67 3.69 -12.41 11.14
C GLY A 67 3.22 -13.78 10.63
N VAL A 68 2.61 -14.61 11.50
CA VAL A 68 2.04 -15.91 11.10
C VAL A 68 0.91 -15.72 10.09
N ARG A 69 -0.02 -14.80 10.36
CA ARG A 69 -1.13 -14.49 9.46
C ARG A 69 -0.61 -13.95 8.13
N LEU A 70 0.34 -13.02 8.16
CA LEU A 70 0.98 -12.49 6.95
C LEU A 70 1.58 -13.63 6.10
N CYS A 71 2.29 -14.59 6.71
CA CYS A 71 2.83 -15.75 5.99
C CYS A 71 1.72 -16.55 5.29
N PHE A 72 0.60 -16.82 5.96
CA PHE A 72 -0.55 -17.48 5.34
C PHE A 72 -1.13 -16.65 4.19
N GLU A 73 -1.27 -15.34 4.37
CA GLU A 73 -1.80 -14.44 3.34
C GLU A 73 -0.90 -14.39 2.10
N VAL A 74 0.41 -14.28 2.29
CA VAL A 74 1.41 -14.27 1.22
C VAL A 74 1.49 -15.63 0.51
N LEU A 75 1.31 -16.75 1.21
CA LEU A 75 1.39 -18.05 0.55
C LEU A 75 0.10 -18.42 -0.19
N PHE A 76 -1.07 -18.16 0.43
CA PHE A 76 -2.31 -18.80 0.00
C PHE A 76 -3.38 -17.83 -0.54
N LYS A 77 -3.36 -16.53 -0.18
CA LYS A 77 -4.36 -15.59 -0.68
C LYS A 77 -3.98 -15.03 -2.07
N PRO A 78 -4.95 -14.85 -2.98
CA PRO A 78 -4.79 -13.98 -4.14
C PRO A 78 -4.46 -12.56 -3.67
N ARG A 79 -3.50 -11.93 -4.35
CA ARG A 79 -3.01 -10.60 -3.98
C ARG A 79 -2.57 -9.82 -5.19
N ARG A 80 -2.47 -8.50 -5.04
CA ARG A 80 -1.82 -7.61 -5.99
C ARG A 80 -0.44 -7.26 -5.46
N ILE A 81 0.56 -7.26 -6.35
CA ILE A 81 1.88 -6.74 -6.04
C ILE A 81 2.00 -5.39 -6.72
N ILE A 82 2.16 -4.33 -5.93
CA ILE A 82 2.25 -2.95 -6.42
C ILE A 82 3.44 -2.30 -5.73
N HIS A 83 4.39 -1.79 -6.51
CA HIS A 83 5.65 -1.19 -6.03
C HIS A 83 6.39 -2.08 -5.00
N GLY A 84 6.34 -3.40 -5.21
CA GLY A 84 6.96 -4.39 -4.32
C GLY A 84 6.19 -4.71 -3.03
N HIS A 85 5.04 -4.08 -2.79
CA HIS A 85 4.16 -4.34 -1.65
C HIS A 85 2.96 -5.22 -2.05
N ALA A 86 2.47 -6.02 -1.10
CA ALA A 86 1.35 -6.92 -1.31
C ALA A 86 0.05 -6.33 -0.75
N PHE A 87 -1.01 -6.36 -1.56
CA PHE A 87 -2.35 -5.88 -1.23
C PHE A 87 -3.39 -6.96 -1.47
N GLU A 88 -4.52 -6.87 -0.77
CA GLU A 88 -5.69 -7.67 -1.07
C GLU A 88 -6.12 -7.50 -2.54
N PHE A 89 -6.63 -8.57 -3.15
CA PHE A 89 -7.03 -8.53 -4.55
C PHE A 89 -8.30 -7.71 -4.80
N ALA A 90 -9.21 -7.74 -3.83
CA ALA A 90 -10.46 -7.00 -3.84
C ALA A 90 -10.21 -5.52 -3.55
N THR A 91 -11.00 -4.65 -4.18
CA THR A 91 -11.02 -3.22 -3.87
C THR A 91 -11.37 -3.02 -2.39
N ALA A 92 -10.73 -2.05 -1.75
CA ALA A 92 -10.98 -1.67 -0.37
C ALA A 92 -12.49 -1.47 -0.13
N LYS A 93 -13.02 -2.14 0.90
CA LYS A 93 -14.47 -2.16 1.19
C LYS A 93 -14.89 -1.07 2.16
N ASN A 94 -13.92 -0.38 2.76
CA ASN A 94 -14.17 0.65 3.76
C ASN A 94 -14.92 1.83 3.14
N GLY A 95 -16.03 2.27 3.76
CA GLY A 95 -16.79 3.43 3.31
C GLY A 95 -16.00 4.74 3.36
N ALA A 96 -14.90 4.79 4.12
CA ALA A 96 -14.03 5.95 4.25
C ALA A 96 -13.00 6.15 3.12
N VAL A 97 -13.02 5.32 2.07
CA VAL A 97 -12.04 5.41 0.97
C VAL A 97 -12.05 6.79 0.31
N GLY A 98 -13.22 7.41 0.14
CA GLY A 98 -13.35 8.72 -0.48
C GLY A 98 -12.75 9.84 0.37
N GLU A 99 -12.99 9.80 1.68
CA GLU A 99 -12.53 10.77 2.67
C GLU A 99 -11.01 10.69 2.87
N ILE A 100 -10.47 9.47 2.98
CA ILE A 100 -9.02 9.28 3.04
C ILE A 100 -8.37 9.74 1.74
N ALA A 101 -8.95 9.40 0.58
CA ALA A 101 -8.44 9.88 -0.70
C ALA A 101 -8.46 11.40 -0.79
N ALA A 102 -9.51 12.06 -0.29
CA ALA A 102 -9.58 13.52 -0.26
C ALA A 102 -8.43 14.12 0.56
N LEU A 103 -8.11 13.56 1.74
CA LEU A 103 -6.95 13.97 2.53
C LEU A 103 -5.63 13.78 1.75
N LEU A 104 -5.48 12.69 1.02
CA LEU A 104 -4.28 12.40 0.22
C LEU A 104 -4.15 13.29 -1.03
N THR A 105 -5.23 13.90 -1.52
CA THR A 105 -5.16 14.91 -2.59
C THR A 105 -4.83 16.31 -2.07
N ASP A 106 -4.77 16.50 -0.75
CA ASP A 106 -4.41 17.77 -0.15
C ASP A 106 -2.90 17.87 0.10
N ARG A 107 -2.29 18.90 -0.47
CA ARG A 107 -0.87 19.19 -0.34
C ARG A 107 -0.46 19.42 1.12
N SER A 108 -1.32 19.99 1.96
CA SER A 108 -1.03 20.20 3.39
C SER A 108 -0.91 18.90 4.18
N SER A 109 -1.46 17.79 3.66
CA SER A 109 -1.37 16.49 4.30
C SER A 109 0.04 15.91 4.30
N TYR A 110 0.99 16.52 3.58
CA TYR A 110 2.35 15.99 3.44
C TYR A 110 3.41 16.90 4.05
N ARG A 111 4.43 16.28 4.63
CA ARG A 111 5.60 16.88 5.25
C ARG A 111 6.87 16.18 4.76
N ARG A 112 8.00 16.88 4.81
CA ARG A 112 9.30 16.27 4.51
C ARG A 112 9.49 15.03 5.39
N TRP A 113 10.00 13.96 4.80
CA TRP A 113 10.32 12.74 5.54
C TRP A 113 11.24 13.03 6.72
N GLY A 114 10.78 12.70 7.93
CA GLY A 114 11.47 12.98 9.19
C GLY A 114 12.51 11.92 9.59
N GLY A 115 12.86 10.99 8.71
CA GLY A 115 13.77 9.89 9.00
C GLY A 115 13.07 8.59 9.43
N GLU A 116 13.88 7.59 9.80
CA GLU A 116 13.40 6.26 10.19
C GLU A 116 12.47 6.31 11.40
N LYS A 117 11.42 5.48 11.37
CA LYS A 117 10.34 5.50 12.36
C LYS A 117 10.44 4.32 13.33
N PRO A 118 9.95 4.45 14.58
CA PRO A 118 9.99 3.36 15.57
C PRO A 118 9.21 2.10 15.16
N CYS A 119 8.27 2.22 14.20
CA CYS A 119 7.55 1.07 13.65
C CYS A 119 8.46 0.10 12.85
N GLY A 120 9.72 0.49 12.61
CA GLY A 120 10.69 -0.30 11.88
C GLY A 120 10.57 -0.04 10.38
N VAL A 121 10.20 -1.07 9.61
CA VAL A 121 10.12 -0.99 8.16
C VAL A 121 8.82 -0.36 7.69
N PHE A 122 8.84 0.29 6.52
CA PHE A 122 7.62 0.81 5.89
C PHE A 122 6.64 -0.34 5.59
N HIS A 123 5.43 -0.21 6.13
CA HIS A 123 4.34 -1.14 5.89
C HIS A 123 3.20 -0.42 5.18
N ALA A 124 2.95 -0.78 3.92
CA ALA A 124 1.88 -0.19 3.13
C ALA A 124 0.51 -0.77 3.57
N ASN A 125 -0.15 -0.09 4.50
CA ASN A 125 -1.50 -0.41 4.96
C ASN A 125 -2.55 -0.18 3.86
N ARG A 126 -2.35 0.81 3.00
CA ARG A 126 -3.27 1.11 1.89
C ARG A 126 -2.54 1.51 0.63
N TYR A 127 -3.20 1.24 -0.49
CA TYR A 127 -2.84 1.75 -1.80
C TYR A 127 -4.01 2.53 -2.37
N PHE A 128 -3.71 3.66 -3.01
CA PHE A 128 -4.65 4.45 -3.78
C PHE A 128 -4.06 4.75 -5.15
N ARG A 129 -4.90 4.77 -6.18
CA ARG A 129 -4.53 5.21 -7.53
C ARG A 129 -5.53 6.18 -8.09
N TRP A 130 -5.03 7.27 -8.65
CA TRP A 130 -5.75 8.20 -9.50
C TRP A 130 -5.21 8.08 -10.91
N THR A 131 -6.09 8.26 -11.89
CA THR A 131 -5.68 8.37 -13.28
C THR A 131 -6.52 9.43 -13.95
N ASP A 132 -5.85 10.24 -14.76
CA ASP A 132 -6.50 11.11 -15.71
C ASP A 132 -5.82 10.94 -17.08
N GLY A 133 -6.27 11.68 -18.09
CA GLY A 133 -5.67 11.60 -19.43
C GLY A 133 -4.19 11.99 -19.49
N SER A 134 -3.61 12.55 -18.42
CA SER A 134 -2.22 12.99 -18.34
C SER A 134 -1.32 12.04 -17.56
N GLY A 135 -1.87 11.11 -16.76
CA GLY A 135 -1.05 10.10 -16.10
C GLY A 135 -1.74 9.28 -15.01
N SER A 136 -0.91 8.62 -14.20
CA SER A 136 -1.30 7.87 -13.02
C SER A 136 -0.55 8.41 -11.81
N TRP A 137 -1.26 8.61 -10.71
CA TRP A 137 -0.71 8.93 -9.40
C TRP A 137 -1.06 7.79 -8.47
N GLU A 138 -0.07 7.33 -7.73
CA GLU A 138 -0.26 6.23 -6.79
C GLU A 138 0.28 6.64 -5.43
N VAL A 139 -0.44 6.28 -4.37
CA VAL A 139 -0.03 6.53 -2.99
C VAL A 139 -0.05 5.22 -2.24
N LEU A 140 1.08 4.86 -1.65
CA LEU A 140 1.17 3.87 -0.59
C LEU A 140 1.17 4.59 0.75
N LEU A 141 0.25 4.21 1.62
CA LEU A 141 0.09 4.80 2.94
C LEU A 141 0.44 3.78 4.02
N GLY A 142 1.37 4.14 4.90
CA GLY A 142 1.66 3.46 6.16
C GLY A 142 1.01 4.20 7.32
N GLU A 143 -0.11 3.68 7.81
CA GLU A 143 -0.98 4.34 8.80
C GLU A 143 -0.38 4.33 10.20
N GLY A 144 0.40 3.28 10.53
CA GLY A 144 0.99 3.14 11.86
C GLY A 144 2.04 4.20 12.21
N CYS A 145 2.72 4.76 11.21
CA CYS A 145 3.77 5.77 11.38
C CYS A 145 3.52 7.07 10.63
N GLY A 146 2.41 7.17 9.89
CA GLY A 146 2.10 8.33 9.07
C GLY A 146 3.14 8.52 7.97
N GLU A 147 3.59 7.46 7.32
CA GLU A 147 4.53 7.53 6.20
C GLU A 147 3.78 7.31 4.89
N ALA A 148 4.19 8.00 3.82
CA ALA A 148 3.63 7.81 2.49
C ALA A 148 4.72 7.69 1.41
N LEU A 149 4.43 6.87 0.40
CA LEU A 149 5.19 6.82 -0.85
C LEU A 149 4.28 7.24 -2.00
N LEU A 150 4.65 8.31 -2.69
CA LEU A 150 3.92 8.86 -3.83
C LEU A 150 4.64 8.42 -5.10
N PHE A 151 3.92 8.02 -6.13
CA PHE A 151 4.46 7.63 -7.42
C PHE A 151 3.75 8.38 -8.55
N HIS A 152 4.53 8.97 -9.46
CA HIS A 152 4.02 9.62 -10.66
C HIS A 152 5.11 9.69 -11.73
N GLY A 153 4.77 9.39 -12.99
CA GLY A 153 5.71 9.48 -14.11
C GLY A 153 6.99 8.64 -13.95
N GLY A 154 6.90 7.48 -13.27
CA GLY A 154 8.05 6.63 -12.98
C GLY A 154 8.96 7.10 -11.85
N ARG A 155 8.62 8.23 -11.21
CA ARG A 155 9.32 8.78 -10.05
C ARG A 155 8.64 8.34 -8.76
N SER A 156 9.35 8.39 -7.64
CA SER A 156 8.79 8.11 -6.33
C SER A 156 9.23 9.15 -5.29
N LEU A 157 8.38 9.50 -4.34
CA LEU A 157 8.67 10.43 -3.25
C LEU A 157 8.23 9.82 -1.93
N ARG A 158 9.18 9.67 -1.00
CA ARG A 158 8.96 9.30 0.39
C ARG A 158 8.73 10.55 1.23
N CYS A 159 7.64 10.58 1.98
CA CYS A 159 7.28 11.71 2.82
C CYS A 159 6.51 11.27 4.06
N ASP A 160 6.38 12.19 5.01
CA ASP A 160 5.50 12.00 6.16
C ASP A 160 4.12 12.58 5.86
N VAL A 161 3.08 11.94 6.36
CA VAL A 161 1.73 12.49 6.46
C VAL A 161 1.66 13.37 7.70
N SER A 162 1.02 14.53 7.59
CA SER A 162 0.87 15.46 8.71
C SER A 162 0.14 14.78 9.88
N PRO A 163 0.48 15.09 11.14
CA PRO A 163 -0.19 14.49 12.30
C PRO A 163 -1.70 14.65 12.28
N ASP A 164 -2.21 15.80 11.84
CA ASP A 164 -3.64 16.07 11.74
C ASP A 164 -4.31 15.15 10.71
N ALA A 165 -3.69 14.96 9.54
CA ALA A 165 -4.18 14.05 8.52
C ALA A 165 -4.11 12.58 8.98
N VAL A 166 -3.06 12.17 9.71
CA VAL A 166 -2.96 10.83 10.29
C VAL A 166 -4.10 10.60 11.30
N LEU A 167 -4.34 11.55 12.20
CA LEU A 167 -5.43 11.45 13.18
C LEU A 167 -6.79 11.34 12.47
N ALA A 168 -7.04 12.17 11.46
CA ALA A 168 -8.26 12.11 10.67
C ALA A 168 -8.45 10.75 9.97
N ILE A 169 -7.38 10.19 9.40
CA ILE A 169 -7.41 8.85 8.79
C ILE A 169 -7.78 7.79 9.85
N LEU A 170 -7.12 7.80 11.00
CA LEU A 170 -7.40 6.83 12.08
C LEU A 170 -8.84 6.95 12.63
N GLU A 171 -9.39 8.15 12.69
CA GLU A 171 -10.78 8.38 13.08
C GLU A 171 -11.77 7.86 12.04
N LEU A 172 -11.50 8.09 10.75
CA LEU A 172 -12.28 7.56 9.63
C LEU A 172 -12.30 6.03 9.62
N GLU A 173 -11.19 5.39 10.00
CA GLU A 173 -11.12 3.94 10.12
C GLU A 173 -11.91 3.40 11.31
N LYS A 174 -11.75 4.02 12.48
CA LYS A 174 -12.45 3.61 13.71
C LYS A 174 -13.95 3.79 13.63
N SER A 175 -14.39 4.90 13.03
CA SER A 175 -15.82 5.19 12.84
C SER A 175 -16.47 4.20 11.89
N GLY A 176 -15.68 3.49 11.08
CA GLY A 176 -16.14 2.40 10.24
C GLY A 176 -17.34 2.79 9.40
N ILE A 177 -17.36 4.06 8.92
CA ILE A 177 -18.51 4.67 8.25
C ILE A 177 -19.04 3.65 7.25
N ARG A 178 -20.11 2.95 7.65
CA ARG A 178 -20.96 2.25 6.71
C ARG A 178 -21.56 3.39 5.91
N PRO A 179 -21.43 3.41 4.58
CA PRO A 179 -22.00 4.49 3.79
C PRO A 179 -23.44 4.65 4.26
N ALA A 180 -23.75 5.82 4.84
CA ALA A 180 -25.14 6.19 5.02
C ALA A 180 -25.71 6.07 3.62
N VAL A 181 -26.61 5.12 3.41
CA VAL A 181 -27.34 5.01 2.17
C VAL A 181 -27.95 6.38 1.98
N LEU A 182 -27.33 7.18 1.10
CA LEU A 182 -27.86 8.44 0.66
C LEU A 182 -29.16 8.06 -0.02
N THR A 183 -30.23 8.09 0.77
CA THR A 183 -31.58 8.00 0.29
C THR A 183 -31.74 9.23 -0.57
N ALA A 184 -31.54 9.02 -1.89
CA ALA A 184 -31.86 9.99 -2.90
C ALA A 184 -33.33 10.34 -2.70
N SER A 185 -33.56 11.48 -2.04
CA SER A 185 -34.86 12.12 -2.04
C SER A 185 -35.03 12.65 -3.46
N ARG A 186 -35.91 11.99 -4.21
CA ARG A 186 -36.43 12.46 -5.49
C ARG A 186 -37.39 13.61 -5.26
#